data_AF-A0A7S1ST21-F1
#
_entry.id   AF-A0A7S1ST21-F1
#
_cell.length_a   1.000
_cell.length_b   1.000
_cell.length_c   1.000
_cell.angle_alpha   90.00
_cell.angle_beta   90.00
_cell.angle_gamma   90.00
#
_symmetry.space_group_name_H-M   'P 1'
#
loop_
_entity.id
_entity.type
_entity.pdbx_description
1 polymer ?
#
loop_
_entity_poly.entity_id
_entity_poly.type
_entity_poly.pdbx_seq_one_letter_code
_entity_poly.pdbx_strand_id
1 'polypeptide(L)'
;ALRLNAPPLVQFAVLHCPPVEVGRVARDVPRQRVTPLLASLGELLDKSPHLDVVLSWIQAICTHHGAELREGAAVAMPTLRSVMEVVGRIHEDIAKLADDNLFHLDFISTSAACKKRKVEEVVNGDT
;
A
#
# COMPACT_ATOMS: atom_id res chain seq x y z
N ALA A 1 -8.46 -18.99 -12.89
CA ALA A 1 -7.43 -18.65 -11.89
C ALA A 1 -7.83 -19.09 -10.47
N LEU A 2 -8.89 -18.53 -9.87
CA LEU A 2 -9.30 -18.89 -8.50
C LEU A 2 -9.65 -20.38 -8.29
N ARG A 3 -10.25 -21.08 -9.26
CA ARG A 3 -10.50 -22.53 -9.14
C ARG A 3 -9.24 -23.41 -9.17
N LEU A 4 -8.10 -22.89 -9.62
CA LEU A 4 -6.89 -23.70 -9.87
C LEU A 4 -5.90 -23.72 -8.70
N ASN A 5 -6.15 -22.96 -7.64
CA ASN A 5 -5.24 -22.78 -6.51
C ASN A 5 -3.76 -22.51 -6.89
N ALA A 6 -3.52 -21.92 -8.06
CA ALA A 6 -2.20 -21.60 -8.56
C ALA A 6 -1.85 -20.15 -8.18
N PRO A 7 -0.94 -19.92 -7.21
CA PRO A 7 -0.56 -18.58 -6.77
C PRO A 7 -0.12 -17.62 -7.89
N PRO A 8 0.69 -18.03 -8.90
CA PRO A 8 1.18 -17.09 -9.91
C PRO A 8 0.08 -16.60 -10.86
N LEU A 9 -0.96 -17.41 -11.10
CA LEU A 9 -2.09 -17.01 -11.95
C LEU A 9 -3.03 -16.03 -11.23
N VAL A 10 -3.15 -16.13 -9.90
CA VAL A 10 -3.89 -15.16 -9.10
C VAL A 10 -3.13 -13.84 -9.06
N GLN A 11 -1.81 -13.87 -8.86
CA GLN A 11 -0.97 -12.68 -8.88
C GLN A 11 -1.02 -11.96 -10.23
N PHE A 12 -0.89 -12.69 -11.34
CA PHE A 12 -0.98 -12.10 -12.68
C PHE A 12 -2.34 -11.43 -12.92
N ALA A 13 -3.44 -12.11 -12.56
CA ALA A 13 -4.79 -11.58 -12.74
C ALA A 13 -5.08 -10.35 -11.85
N VAL A 14 -4.55 -10.33 -10.63
CA VAL A 14 -4.67 -9.20 -9.70
C VAL A 14 -3.93 -7.99 -10.22
N LEU A 15 -2.70 -8.17 -10.73
CA LEU A 15 -1.85 -7.08 -11.21
C LEU A 15 -2.25 -6.52 -12.58
N HIS A 16 -2.87 -7.33 -13.45
CA HIS A 16 -3.31 -6.89 -14.79
C HIS A 16 -4.76 -6.39 -14.80
N CYS A 17 -5.46 -6.42 -13.66
CA CYS A 17 -6.82 -5.93 -13.56
C CYS A 17 -6.83 -4.39 -13.54
N PRO A 18 -7.63 -3.72 -14.41
CA PRO A 18 -7.82 -2.28 -14.34
C PRO A 18 -8.45 -1.90 -12.99
N PRO A 19 -8.01 -0.81 -12.32
CA PRO A 19 -8.52 -0.40 -11.02
C PRO A 19 -10.04 -0.13 -11.01
N VAL A 20 -10.61 0.26 -12.15
CA VAL A 20 -12.06 0.47 -12.31
C VAL A 20 -12.86 -0.84 -12.26
N GLU A 21 -12.24 -1.96 -12.63
CA GLU A 21 -12.90 -3.27 -12.67
C GLU A 21 -12.73 -4.04 -11.37
N VAL A 22 -11.74 -3.69 -10.54
CA VAL A 22 -11.43 -4.36 -9.25
C VAL A 22 -12.67 -4.51 -8.38
N GLY A 23 -13.46 -3.46 -8.19
CA GLY A 23 -14.67 -3.52 -7.36
C GLY A 23 -15.74 -4.47 -7.90
N ARG A 24 -15.89 -4.54 -9.23
CA ARG A 24 -16.84 -5.44 -9.89
C ARG A 24 -16.38 -6.90 -9.79
N VAL A 25 -15.10 -7.15 -10.06
CA VAL A 25 -14.53 -8.49 -9.96
C VAL A 25 -14.50 -8.98 -8.52
N ALA A 26 -14.19 -8.11 -7.56
CA ALA A 26 -14.22 -8.43 -6.14
C ALA A 26 -15.60 -8.91 -5.71
N ARG A 27 -16.69 -8.25 -6.15
CA ARG A 27 -18.07 -8.65 -5.84
C ARG A 27 -18.44 -10.03 -6.37
N ASP A 28 -17.91 -10.40 -7.53
CA ASP A 28 -18.20 -11.69 -8.18
C ASP A 28 -17.40 -12.85 -7.56
N VAL A 29 -16.52 -12.59 -6.58
CA VAL A 29 -15.73 -13.62 -5.91
C VAL A 29 -16.64 -14.49 -5.00
N PRO A 30 -16.60 -15.83 -5.14
CA PRO A 30 -17.35 -16.71 -4.24
C PRO A 30 -16.86 -16.61 -2.79
N ARG A 31 -17.80 -16.60 -1.84
CA ARG A 31 -17.55 -16.47 -0.38
C ARG A 31 -16.44 -17.39 0.13
N GLN A 32 -16.42 -18.64 -0.32
CA GLN A 32 -15.44 -19.66 0.08
C GLN A 32 -13.99 -19.34 -0.32
N ARG A 33 -13.79 -18.45 -1.31
CA ARG A 33 -12.46 -18.09 -1.83
C ARG A 33 -11.95 -16.75 -1.28
N VAL A 34 -12.75 -16.03 -0.49
CA VAL A 34 -12.38 -14.72 0.08
C VAL A 34 -11.18 -14.83 1.02
N THR A 35 -11.20 -15.74 1.99
CA THR A 35 -10.09 -15.91 2.95
C THR A 35 -8.78 -16.35 2.29
N PRO A 36 -8.76 -17.37 1.42
CA PRO A 36 -7.54 -17.73 0.68
C PRO A 36 -7.01 -16.62 -0.24
N LEU A 37 -7.90 -15.82 -0.83
CA LEU A 37 -7.53 -14.68 -1.65
C LEU A 37 -6.87 -13.59 -0.81
N LEU A 38 -7.42 -13.25 0.36
CA LEU A 38 -6.82 -12.30 1.29
C LEU A 38 -5.43 -12.75 1.76
N ALA A 39 -5.24 -14.05 2.03
CA ALA A 39 -3.91 -14.57 2.37
C ALA A 39 -2.91 -14.40 1.22
N SER A 40 -3.32 -14.72 -0.01
CA SER A 40 -2.47 -14.54 -1.20
C SER A 40 -2.15 -13.07 -1.48
N LEU A 41 -3.10 -12.16 -1.22
CA LEU A 41 -2.90 -10.71 -1.34
C LEU A 41 -1.94 -10.19 -0.28
N GLY A 42 -2.02 -10.68 0.96
CA GLY A 42 -1.05 -10.35 2.02
C GLY A 42 0.38 -10.75 1.65
N GLU A 43 0.56 -11.96 1.10
CA GLU A 43 1.87 -12.40 0.59
C GLU A 43 2.36 -11.58 -0.62
N LEU A 44 1.44 -11.16 -1.48
CA LEU A 44 1.77 -10.34 -2.64
C LEU A 44 2.16 -8.91 -2.23
N LEU A 45 1.51 -8.36 -1.21
CA LEU A 45 1.79 -7.03 -0.67
C LEU A 45 3.21 -6.93 -0.11
N ASP A 46 3.74 -8.03 0.45
CA ASP A 46 5.11 -8.08 0.98
C ASP A 46 6.17 -8.26 -0.12
N LYS A 47 5.79 -8.84 -1.26
CA LYS A 47 6.72 -9.21 -2.36
C LYS A 47 6.69 -8.24 -3.54
N SER A 48 5.67 -7.40 -3.66
CA SER A 48 5.41 -6.58 -4.84
C SER A 48 5.43 -5.09 -4.51
N PRO A 49 6.06 -4.25 -5.36
CA PRO A 49 6.02 -2.79 -5.21
C PRO A 49 4.66 -2.17 -5.63
N HIS A 50 3.73 -2.96 -6.18
CA HIS A 50 2.42 -2.49 -6.66
C HIS A 50 1.39 -2.36 -5.52
N LEU A 51 1.69 -1.49 -4.56
CA LEU A 51 0.88 -1.30 -3.34
C LEU A 51 -0.53 -0.81 -3.66
N ASP A 52 -0.65 0.14 -4.58
CA ASP A 52 -1.91 0.76 -4.99
C ASP A 52 -2.94 -0.28 -5.48
N VAL A 53 -2.51 -1.19 -6.35
CA VAL A 53 -3.36 -2.25 -6.89
C VAL A 53 -3.75 -3.22 -5.78
N VAL A 54 -2.78 -3.73 -5.01
CA VAL A 54 -3.05 -4.75 -3.98
C VAL A 54 -3.93 -4.18 -2.85
N LEU A 55 -3.70 -2.94 -2.42
CA LEU A 55 -4.53 -2.27 -1.42
C LEU A 55 -5.95 -2.00 -1.92
N SER A 56 -6.11 -1.63 -3.20
CA SER A 56 -7.43 -1.48 -3.82
C SER A 56 -8.23 -2.80 -3.79
N TRP A 57 -7.57 -3.93 -4.06
CA TRP A 57 -8.18 -5.26 -3.95
C TRP A 57 -8.59 -5.61 -2.52
N ILE A 58 -7.70 -5.40 -1.54
CA ILE A 58 -7.98 -5.66 -0.12
C ILE A 58 -9.18 -4.81 0.32
N GLN A 59 -9.20 -3.52 -0.02
CA GLN A 59 -10.31 -2.62 0.29
C GLN A 59 -11.63 -3.07 -0.34
N ALA A 60 -11.63 -3.43 -1.62
CA ALA A 60 -12.81 -3.88 -2.34
C ALA A 60 -13.38 -5.17 -1.74
N ILE A 61 -12.51 -6.13 -1.40
CA ILE A 61 -12.91 -7.39 -0.77
C ILE A 61 -13.51 -7.15 0.62
N CYS A 62 -12.86 -6.35 1.45
CA CYS A 62 -13.38 -6.01 2.79
C CYS A 62 -14.71 -5.26 2.73
N THR A 63 -14.91 -4.41 1.72
CA THR A 63 -16.14 -3.63 1.55
C THR A 63 -17.30 -4.51 1.06
N HIS A 64 -17.07 -5.43 0.12
CA HIS A 64 -18.12 -6.27 -0.46
C HIS A 64 -18.41 -7.54 0.35
N HIS A 65 -17.40 -8.15 0.98
CA HIS A 65 -17.53 -9.40 1.72
C HIS A 65 -17.43 -9.23 3.24
N GLY A 66 -17.51 -8.01 3.76
CA GLY A 66 -17.39 -7.74 5.20
C GLY A 66 -18.40 -8.50 6.07
N ALA A 67 -19.65 -8.64 5.60
CA ALA A 67 -20.67 -9.42 6.31
C ALA A 67 -20.31 -10.92 6.42
N GLU A 68 -19.76 -11.48 5.34
CA GLU A 68 -19.34 -12.88 5.24
C GLU A 68 -18.09 -13.16 6.09
N LEU A 69 -17.15 -12.23 6.07
CA LEU A 69 -15.96 -12.25 6.91
C LEU A 69 -16.31 -12.20 8.40
N ARG A 70 -17.39 -11.49 8.76
CA ARG A 70 -17.89 -11.41 10.13
C ARG A 70 -18.58 -12.71 10.57
N GLU A 71 -19.34 -13.35 9.70
CA GLU A 71 -19.95 -14.67 9.96
C GLU A 71 -18.88 -15.77 10.10
N GLY A 72 -17.85 -15.73 9.26
CA GLY A 72 -16.71 -16.66 9.28
C GLY A 72 -15.51 -16.19 10.11
N ALA A 73 -15.70 -15.28 11.07
CA ALA A 73 -14.60 -14.55 11.72
C ALA A 73 -13.54 -15.49 12.34
N ALA A 74 -13.94 -16.60 12.95
CA ALA A 74 -13.00 -17.55 13.55
C ALA A 74 -11.91 -18.04 12.56
N VAL A 75 -12.27 -18.20 11.29
CA VAL A 75 -11.36 -18.68 10.23
C VAL A 75 -10.63 -17.51 9.55
N ALA A 76 -11.29 -16.37 9.38
CA ALA A 76 -10.72 -15.23 8.66
C ALA A 76 -9.81 -14.32 9.51
N MET A 77 -10.01 -14.27 10.83
CA MET A 77 -9.31 -13.35 11.73
C MET A 77 -7.77 -13.49 11.72
N PRO A 78 -7.16 -14.69 11.67
CA PRO A 78 -5.71 -14.80 11.57
C PRO A 78 -5.16 -14.18 10.27
N THR A 79 -5.83 -14.44 9.15
CA THR A 79 -5.46 -13.87 7.84
C THR A 79 -5.63 -12.36 7.83
N LEU A 80 -6.74 -11.84 8.37
CA LEU A 80 -6.98 -10.41 8.47
C LEU A 80 -5.92 -9.71 9.33
N ARG A 81 -5.55 -10.29 10.47
CA ARG A 81 -4.48 -9.75 11.32
C ARG A 81 -3.14 -9.71 10.60
N SER A 82 -2.78 -10.78 9.90
CA SER A 82 -1.55 -10.82 9.11
C SER A 82 -1.52 -9.74 8.03
N VAL A 83 -2.63 -9.53 7.31
CA VAL A 83 -2.74 -8.46 6.31
C VAL A 83 -2.63 -7.08 6.97
N MET A 84 -3.33 -6.86 8.10
CA MET A 84 -3.26 -5.59 8.84
C MET A 84 -1.85 -5.28 9.34
N GLU A 85 -1.11 -6.27 9.81
CA GLU A 85 0.27 -6.11 10.26
C GLU A 85 1.19 -5.69 9.11
N VAL A 86 1.07 -6.32 7.94
CA VAL A 86 1.86 -5.95 6.75
C VAL A 86 1.51 -4.55 6.28
N VAL A 87 0.22 -4.21 6.23
CA VAL A 87 -0.24 -2.85 5.85
C VAL A 87 0.25 -1.81 6.85
N GLY A 88 0.21 -2.09 8.15
CA GLY A 88 0.70 -1.21 9.21
C GLY A 88 2.20 -0.93 9.06
N ARG A 89 3.00 -1.99 8.86
CA ARG A 89 4.45 -1.85 8.62
C ARG A 89 4.74 -0.97 7.42
N ILE A 90 4.08 -1.22 6.29
CA ILE A 90 4.28 -0.43 5.06
C ILE A 90 3.89 1.03 5.28
N HIS A 91 2.81 1.27 6.03
CA HIS A 91 2.39 2.63 6.37
C HIS A 91 3.44 3.35 7.21
N GLU A 92 3.96 2.70 8.25
CA GLU A 92 5.02 3.24 9.11
C GLU A 92 6.30 3.53 8.32
N ASP A 93 6.70 2.62 7.43
CA ASP A 93 7.88 2.78 6.57
C ASP A 93 7.74 3.98 5.62
N ILE A 94 6.57 4.13 4.97
CA ILE A 94 6.28 5.26 4.08
C ILE A 94 6.21 6.56 4.87
N ALA A 95 5.56 6.57 6.02
CA ALA A 95 5.42 7.76 6.86
C ALA A 95 6.79 8.26 7.32
N LYS A 96 7.63 7.35 7.83
CA LYS A 96 9.00 7.67 8.26
C LYS A 96 9.85 8.20 7.10
N LEU A 97 9.79 7.56 5.94
CA LEU A 97 10.53 8.02 4.76
C LEU A 97 10.05 9.41 4.29
N ALA A 98 8.74 9.66 4.35
CA ALA A 98 8.17 10.96 4.02
C ALA A 98 8.65 12.04 4.99
N ASP A 99 8.66 11.76 6.29
CA ASP A 99 9.15 12.67 7.32
C ASP A 99 10.64 12.97 7.11
N ASP A 100 11.48 11.94 6.94
CA ASP A 100 12.92 12.10 6.69
C ASP A 100 13.17 12.96 5.43
N ASN A 101 12.42 12.69 4.35
CA ASN A 101 12.50 13.47 3.12
C ASN A 101 12.11 14.94 3.34
N LEU A 102 11.05 15.21 4.11
CA LEU A 102 10.62 16.57 4.44
C LEU A 102 11.70 17.31 5.25
N PHE A 103 12.27 16.66 6.27
CA PHE A 103 13.35 17.24 7.06
C PHE A 103 14.59 17.54 6.20
N HIS A 104 14.98 16.64 5.31
CA HIS A 104 16.10 16.86 4.41
C HIS A 104 15.86 18.02 3.43
N LEU A 105 14.66 18.11 2.86
CA LEU A 105 14.29 19.20 1.95
C LEU A 105 14.27 20.55 2.68
N ASP A 106 13.75 20.60 3.90
CA ASP A 106 13.74 21.82 4.71
C ASP A 106 15.16 22.27 5.09
N PHE A 107 16.02 21.32 5.47
CA PHE A 107 17.43 21.58 5.77
C PHE A 107 18.19 22.12 4.55
N ILE A 108 18.02 21.51 3.39
CA ILE A 108 18.67 21.96 2.14
C ILE A 108 18.15 23.35 1.74
N SER A 109 16.84 23.58 1.88
CA SER A 109 16.23 24.88 1.55
C SER A 109 16.74 25.99 2.47
N THR A 110 16.81 25.73 3.77
CA THR A 110 17.32 26.69 4.76
C THR A 110 18.81 26.96 4.59
N SER A 111 19.62 25.93 4.36
CA SER A 111 21.06 26.08 4.12
C SER A 111 21.36 26.82 2.81
N ALA A 112 20.59 26.59 1.75
CA ALA A 112 20.65 27.35 0.51
C ALA A 112 20.26 28.83 0.72
N ALA A 113 19.21 29.10 1.50
CA ALA A 113 18.80 30.46 1.84
C ALA A 113 19.86 31.20 2.67
N CYS A 114 20.53 30.50 3.61
CA CYS A 114 21.65 31.05 4.38
C CYS A 114 22.86 31.35 3.49
N LYS A 115 23.18 30.45 2.55
CA LYS A 115 24.30 30.65 1.61
C LYS A 115 24.06 31.82 0.66
N LYS A 116 22.84 32.01 0.14
CA LYS A 116 22.49 33.20 -0.66
C LYS A 116 22.72 34.50 0.11
N ARG A 117 22.26 34.57 1.37
CA ARG A 117 22.44 35.74 2.23
C ARG A 117 23.92 36.10 2.45
N LYS A 118 24.76 35.09 2.69
CA LYS A 118 26.21 35.29 2.85
C LYS A 118 26.89 35.81 1.58
N VAL A 119 26.41 35.41 0.40
CA VAL A 119 26.93 35.92 -0.88
C VAL A 119 26.49 37.37 -1.11
N GLU A 120 25.26 37.73 -0.76
CA GLU A 120 24.77 39.11 -0.85
C GLU A 120 25.46 40.06 0.15
N GLU A 121 25.77 39.60 1.36
CA GLU A 121 26.53 40.39 2.35
C GLU A 121 27.99 40.61 1.93
N VAL A 122 28.64 39.62 1.30
CA VAL A 122 30.00 39.79 0.77
C VAL A 122 30.01 40.73 -0.45
N VAL A 123 28.97 40.70 -1.29
CA VAL A 123 28.86 41.59 -2.45
C VAL A 123 28.53 43.05 -2.06
N ASN A 124 27.75 43.27 -1.01
CA ASN A 124 27.42 44.62 -0.53
C ASN A 124 28.46 45.23 0.43
N GLY A 125 29.43 44.44 0.94
CA GLY A 125 30.49 44.91 1.83
C GLY A 125 31.75 45.44 1.13
N ASP A 126 31.87 45.26 -0.20
CA ASP A 126 33.04 45.67 -1.01
C ASP A 126 32.84 47.01 -1.78
N THR A 127 31.80 47.78 -1.43
CA THR A 127 31.59 49.19 -1.85
C THR A 127 31.43 50.08 -0.65
#